data_AF-A0A183V686-F1
#
_entry.id   AF-A0A183V686-F1
#
_cell.length_a   1.000
_cell.length_b   1.000
_cell.length_c   1.000
_cell.angle_alpha   90.00
_cell.angle_beta   90.00
_cell.angle_gamma   90.00
#
_symmetry.space_group_name_H-M   'P 1'
#
loop_
_entity.id
_entity.type
_entity.pdbx_description
1 polymer ?
#
loop_
_entity_poly.entity_id
_entity_poly.type
_entity_poly.pdbx_seq_one_letter_code
_entity_poly.pdbx_strand_id
1 'polypeptide(L)'
;MDIDWSEYRSQLRRFFFGTDKWKLADRDSSLERSFFVFLAKLQQQLSKRNRKACKEEPVEPECDHLGVPVGPFQRHFTSRVAIDVCHKDDLDLRHLADYVVREFVYALACFVLYENKKKLNQLRQLRAAQRNLPIAAKRESIIDALLNNQVVIIAGDTGCGKSTQVPQYLLEADYDRVACTQPRRIAATTLARRVAYETLDEYGSKIAYQIRFERTSTLRTRLLFLTEGLLLRQMQLDPDLTQYSVIILDEVHERNLSGDFLMGLLRELVRRRIDLKLILMSATINLDLFTSYFDGAPVIKVCCRFHSLRFVCVPSPERRGGIA
;
A
#
# COMPACT_ATOMS: atom_id res chain seq x y z
N MET A 1 32.88 20.64 13.94
CA MET A 1 32.30 21.80 14.63
C MET A 1 30.84 21.49 14.82
N ASP A 2 30.46 21.26 16.07
CA ASP A 2 29.09 20.99 16.49
C ASP A 2 28.30 22.29 16.42
N ILE A 3 27.44 22.43 15.42
CA ILE A 3 26.36 23.40 15.52
C ILE A 3 25.45 22.85 16.62
N ASP A 4 25.27 23.62 17.69
CA ASP A 4 24.27 23.27 18.70
C ASP A 4 22.89 23.63 18.16
N TRP A 5 22.23 22.66 17.52
CA TRP A 5 20.88 22.87 16.99
C TRP A 5 19.85 23.21 18.07
N SER A 6 20.15 22.98 19.36
CA SER A 6 19.23 23.33 20.43
C SER A 6 19.02 24.84 20.54
N GLU A 7 20.06 25.64 20.28
CA GLU A 7 20.06 27.10 20.31
C GLU A 7 19.13 27.68 19.22
N TYR A 8 19.20 27.14 18.00
CA TYR A 8 18.46 27.66 16.84
C TYR A 8 17.14 26.94 16.55
N ARG A 9 16.81 25.91 17.37
CA ARG A 9 15.68 25.01 17.11
C ARG A 9 14.36 25.76 16.95
N SER A 10 14.08 26.72 17.82
CA SER A 10 12.79 27.43 17.83
C SER A 10 12.59 28.26 16.56
N GLN A 11 13.61 29.02 16.15
CA GLN A 11 13.58 29.88 14.96
C GLN A 11 13.48 29.05 13.67
N LEU A 12 14.35 28.05 13.52
CA LEU A 12 14.35 27.16 12.34
C LEU A 12 13.05 26.35 12.26
N ARG A 13 12.51 25.90 13.39
CA ARG A 13 11.21 25.22 13.44
C ARG A 13 10.08 26.14 12.97
N ARG A 14 10.07 27.39 13.43
CA ARG A 14 9.04 28.38 13.09
C ARG A 14 9.01 28.68 11.59
N PHE A 15 10.20 28.80 10.98
CA PHE A 15 10.36 29.10 9.56
C PHE A 15 10.06 27.89 8.65
N PHE A 16 10.65 26.72 8.90
CA PHE A 16 10.56 25.57 7.97
C PHE A 16 9.32 24.67 8.18
N PHE A 17 8.63 24.78 9.32
CA PHE A 17 7.47 23.96 9.66
C PHE A 17 6.25 24.81 10.03
N GLY A 18 5.08 24.42 9.51
CA GLY A 18 3.84 25.19 9.62
C GLY A 18 2.83 24.80 8.57
N THR A 19 1.68 25.47 8.61
CA THR A 19 0.52 25.19 7.76
C THR A 19 0.64 25.76 6.35
N ASP A 20 1.67 26.58 6.09
CA ASP A 20 1.87 27.21 4.79
C ASP A 20 2.31 26.16 3.75
N LYS A 21 1.75 26.23 2.54
CA LYS A 21 1.95 25.20 1.49
C LYS A 21 3.41 24.99 1.06
N TRP A 22 4.28 25.98 1.25
CA TRP A 22 5.70 25.90 0.89
C TRP A 22 6.55 25.25 2.00
N LYS A 23 6.01 25.12 3.21
CA LYS A 23 6.71 24.50 4.34
C LYS A 23 6.70 22.98 4.23
N LEU A 24 7.70 22.35 4.84
CA LEU A 24 7.94 20.91 4.65
C LEU A 24 6.82 20.05 5.24
N ALA A 25 6.30 20.44 6.40
CA ALA A 25 5.17 19.79 7.07
C ALA A 25 4.57 20.69 8.16
N ASP A 26 3.38 20.31 8.61
CA ASP A 26 2.73 20.92 9.76
C ASP A 26 3.59 20.78 11.03
N ARG A 27 3.45 21.75 11.91
CA ARG A 27 4.07 21.71 13.24
C ARG A 27 3.51 20.55 14.06
N ASP A 28 4.39 19.93 14.83
CA ASP A 28 4.13 18.76 15.66
C ASP A 28 3.71 17.50 14.88
N SER A 29 3.89 17.52 13.56
CA SER A 29 3.67 16.35 12.72
C SER A 29 4.69 15.24 13.01
N SER A 30 4.34 14.01 12.65
CA SER A 30 5.26 12.87 12.69
C SER A 30 6.50 13.09 11.81
N LEU A 31 6.36 13.87 10.73
CA LEU A 31 7.43 14.19 9.79
C LEU A 31 8.44 15.16 10.41
N GLU A 32 7.98 16.21 11.10
CA GLU A 32 8.86 17.11 11.86
C GLU A 32 9.69 16.34 12.90
N ARG A 33 9.04 15.48 13.69
CA ARG A 33 9.73 14.67 14.70
C ARG A 33 10.78 13.75 14.07
N SER A 34 10.44 13.15 12.93
CA SER A 34 11.36 12.29 12.16
C SER A 34 12.56 13.07 11.63
N PHE A 35 12.35 14.31 11.19
CA PHE A 35 13.43 15.19 10.73
C PHE A 35 14.43 15.50 11.84
N PHE A 36 13.99 15.90 13.04
CA PHE A 36 14.93 16.23 14.12
C PHE A 36 15.71 15.00 14.62
N VAL A 37 15.10 13.81 14.62
CA VAL A 37 15.81 12.55 14.90
C VAL A 37 16.85 12.27 13.82
N PHE A 38 16.53 12.52 12.55
CA PHE A 38 17.47 12.40 11.44
C PHE A 38 18.62 13.41 11.56
N LEU A 39 18.33 14.67 11.88
CA LEU A 39 19.31 15.75 12.04
C LEU A 39 20.37 15.39 13.09
N ALA A 40 19.93 14.89 14.26
CA ALA A 40 20.85 14.43 15.31
C ALA A 40 21.76 13.29 14.84
N LYS A 41 21.21 12.32 14.10
CA LYS A 41 22.00 11.21 13.52
C LYS A 41 22.97 11.70 12.43
N LEU A 42 22.54 12.66 11.60
CA LEU A 42 23.37 13.26 10.56
C LEU A 42 24.57 13.98 11.19
N GLN A 43 24.35 14.79 12.23
CA GLN A 43 25.42 15.46 12.95
C GLN A 43 26.42 14.46 13.55
N GLN A 44 25.95 13.39 14.19
CA GLN A 44 26.82 12.34 14.74
C GLN A 44 27.67 11.64 13.66
N GLN A 45 27.14 11.49 12.45
CA GLN A 45 27.88 10.89 11.32
C GLN A 45 28.91 11.85 10.73
N LEU A 46 28.59 13.15 10.67
CA LEU A 46 29.49 14.17 10.17
C LEU A 46 30.67 14.44 11.12
N SER A 47 30.42 14.42 12.44
CA SER A 47 31.46 14.56 13.46
C SER A 47 32.45 13.39 13.42
N LYS A 48 31.96 12.15 13.29
CA LYS A 48 32.79 10.93 13.13
C LYS A 48 33.69 10.94 11.89
N ARG A 49 33.25 11.59 10.81
CA ARG A 49 34.00 11.63 9.53
C ARG A 49 35.05 12.75 9.46
N ASN A 50 35.26 13.52 10.53
CA ASN A 50 36.17 14.69 10.58
C ASN A 50 35.96 15.69 9.41
N ARG A 51 34.77 15.71 8.80
CA ARG A 51 34.46 16.64 7.71
C ARG A 51 34.10 17.98 8.34
N LYS A 52 35.06 18.92 8.37
CA LYS A 52 34.83 20.30 8.81
C LYS A 52 33.67 20.91 7.99
N ALA A 53 32.76 21.61 8.67
CA ALA A 53 31.83 22.52 8.00
C ALA A 53 32.65 23.69 7.45
N CYS A 54 32.39 24.13 6.22
CA CYS A 54 33.00 25.34 5.67
C CYS A 54 32.45 26.54 6.46
N LYS A 55 33.24 27.05 7.40
CA LYS A 55 32.99 28.33 8.08
C LYS A 55 33.42 29.53 7.24
N GLU A 56 34.07 29.27 6.11
CA GLU A 56 34.58 30.30 5.20
C GLU A 56 33.41 30.95 4.45
N GLU A 57 33.53 32.27 4.26
CA GLU A 57 32.65 33.03 3.39
C GLU A 57 32.65 32.43 1.97
N PRO A 58 31.53 32.47 1.24
CA PRO A 58 31.41 31.84 -0.06
C PRO A 58 32.38 32.49 -1.04
N VAL A 59 33.47 31.78 -1.37
CA VAL A 59 34.24 32.04 -2.57
C VAL A 59 33.48 31.39 -3.72
N GLU A 60 33.11 32.15 -4.74
CA GLU A 60 32.52 31.58 -5.95
C GLU A 60 33.50 30.53 -6.51
N PRO A 61 33.03 29.29 -6.75
CA PRO A 61 33.92 28.24 -7.19
C PRO A 61 34.34 28.54 -8.63
N GLU A 62 35.62 28.36 -8.93
CA GLU A 62 36.09 28.39 -10.31
C GLU A 62 35.27 27.37 -11.10
N CYS A 63 34.53 27.81 -12.13
CA CYS A 63 33.72 26.91 -12.94
C CYS A 63 34.49 26.47 -14.18
N ASP A 64 34.25 25.25 -14.64
CA ASP A 64 34.76 24.82 -15.95
C ASP A 64 33.99 25.52 -17.08
N HIS A 65 34.36 25.22 -18.32
CA HIS A 65 33.71 25.73 -19.53
C HIS A 65 32.22 25.35 -19.65
N LEU A 66 31.70 24.45 -18.82
CA LEU A 66 30.28 24.05 -18.74
C LEU A 66 29.55 24.72 -17.56
N GLY A 67 30.21 25.61 -16.82
CA GLY A 67 29.63 26.25 -15.63
C GLY A 67 29.53 25.31 -14.43
N VAL A 68 30.30 24.22 -14.42
CA VAL A 68 30.35 23.27 -13.31
C VAL A 68 31.46 23.69 -12.34
N PRO A 69 31.14 23.86 -11.04
CA PRO A 69 32.15 24.16 -10.01
C PRO A 69 33.31 23.16 -10.00
N VAL A 70 34.53 23.66 -10.18
CA VAL A 70 35.81 22.95 -10.11
C VAL A 70 36.45 23.31 -8.77
N GLY A 71 36.74 22.30 -7.96
CA GLY A 71 37.31 22.50 -6.63
C GLY A 71 36.85 21.47 -5.60
N PRO A 72 37.23 21.64 -4.32
CA PRO A 72 36.75 20.77 -3.26
C PRO A 72 35.23 20.86 -3.14
N PHE A 73 34.58 19.70 -2.96
CA PHE A 73 33.13 19.61 -2.81
C PHE A 73 32.62 20.52 -1.69
N GLN A 74 31.84 21.54 -2.04
CA GLN A 74 31.17 22.40 -1.06
C GLN A 74 29.67 22.07 -1.02
N ARG A 75 29.17 21.77 0.19
CA ARG A 75 27.81 21.25 0.41
C ARG A 75 26.72 22.21 -0.09
N HIS A 76 26.95 23.51 0.02
CA HIS A 76 25.97 24.53 -0.35
C HIS A 76 25.75 24.65 -1.87
N PHE A 77 26.60 24.07 -2.72
CA PHE A 77 26.34 23.97 -4.17
C PHE A 77 25.47 22.77 -4.55
N THR A 78 25.26 21.81 -3.64
CA THR A 78 24.43 20.62 -3.93
C THR A 78 22.94 20.81 -3.69
N SER A 79 22.57 21.82 -2.91
CA SER A 79 21.17 22.12 -2.62
C SER A 79 20.60 23.11 -3.64
N ARG A 80 20.49 22.68 -4.91
CA ARG A 80 19.46 23.23 -5.82
C ARG A 80 18.10 22.56 -5.58
N VAL A 81 17.86 22.08 -4.36
CA VAL A 81 16.49 21.74 -3.94
C VAL A 81 15.79 23.09 -3.77
N ALA A 82 14.63 23.26 -4.39
CA ALA A 82 13.89 24.51 -4.59
C ALA A 82 13.40 25.22 -3.31
N ILE A 83 14.30 25.43 -2.34
CA ILE A 83 14.08 26.25 -1.15
C ILE A 83 15.07 27.39 -1.26
N ASP A 84 14.74 28.37 -2.11
CA ASP A 84 15.48 29.63 -2.16
C ASP A 84 15.09 30.41 -0.90
N VAL A 85 15.96 30.35 0.12
CA VAL A 85 15.73 31.02 1.39
C VAL A 85 16.36 32.41 1.30
N CYS A 86 15.55 33.43 1.02
CA CYS A 86 16.02 34.81 1.01
C CYS A 86 16.28 35.27 2.46
N HIS A 87 17.55 35.24 2.88
CA HIS A 87 17.97 35.49 4.26
C HIS A 87 17.64 36.90 4.76
N LYS A 88 17.69 37.91 3.86
CA LYS A 88 17.63 39.33 4.22
C LYS A 88 16.21 39.85 4.50
N ASP A 89 15.18 39.18 3.98
CA ASP A 89 13.80 39.68 4.03
C ASP A 89 12.94 39.00 5.13
N ASP A 90 13.45 37.95 5.78
CA ASP A 90 12.68 37.19 6.77
C ASP A 90 13.08 37.50 8.23
N LEU A 91 12.08 37.93 9.02
CA LEU A 91 12.23 38.32 10.43
C LEU A 91 12.74 37.18 11.32
N ASP A 92 12.43 35.92 10.98
CA ASP A 92 12.84 34.75 11.78
C ASP A 92 14.27 34.31 11.46
N LEU A 93 14.84 34.72 10.32
CA LEU A 93 16.17 34.31 9.85
C LEU A 93 17.24 35.40 9.96
N ARG A 94 16.87 36.67 10.01
CA ARG A 94 17.80 37.82 10.00
C ARG A 94 18.86 37.82 11.11
N HIS A 95 18.62 37.10 12.21
CA HIS A 95 19.52 36.99 13.35
C HIS A 95 20.37 35.72 13.34
N LEU A 96 20.12 34.80 12.41
CA LEU A 96 20.89 33.56 12.24
C LEU A 96 22.05 33.81 11.30
N ALA A 97 23.24 33.27 11.63
CA ALA A 97 24.35 33.29 10.70
C ALA A 97 24.01 32.47 9.44
N ASP A 98 24.38 32.98 8.25
CA ASP A 98 24.09 32.35 6.96
C ASP A 98 24.48 30.87 6.89
N TYR A 99 25.61 30.50 7.49
CA TYR A 99 26.08 29.12 7.50
C TYR A 99 25.13 28.17 8.27
N VAL A 100 24.44 28.66 9.31
CA VAL A 100 23.47 27.87 10.10
C VAL A 100 22.27 27.53 9.24
N VAL A 101 21.73 28.54 8.53
CA VAL A 101 20.60 28.37 7.61
C VAL A 101 20.98 27.41 6.47
N ARG A 102 22.18 27.57 5.88
CA ARG A 102 22.68 26.69 4.81
C ARG A 102 22.84 25.24 5.25
N GLU A 103 23.45 24.98 6.42
CA GLU A 103 23.60 23.62 6.92
C GLU A 103 22.24 23.00 7.28
N PHE A 104 21.27 23.80 7.76
CA PHE A 104 19.91 23.32 8.01
C PHE A 104 19.17 22.98 6.72
N VAL A 105 19.26 23.83 5.68
CA VAL A 105 18.71 23.56 4.34
C VAL A 105 19.35 22.31 3.72
N TYR A 106 20.66 22.14 3.86
CA TYR A 106 21.34 20.92 3.43
C TYR A 106 20.84 19.68 4.17
N ALA A 107 20.64 19.77 5.50
CA ALA A 107 20.09 18.69 6.29
C ALA A 107 18.64 18.36 5.88
N LEU A 108 17.82 19.37 5.58
CA LEU A 108 16.47 19.21 5.04
C LEU A 108 16.49 18.51 3.67
N ALA A 109 17.33 18.96 2.74
CA ALA A 109 17.49 18.33 1.43
C ALA A 109 17.89 16.86 1.57
N CYS A 110 18.85 16.57 2.45
CA CYS A 110 19.28 15.21 2.77
C CYS A 110 18.15 14.37 3.39
N PHE A 111 17.31 14.96 4.25
CA PHE A 111 16.16 14.29 4.84
C PHE A 111 15.08 13.97 3.80
N VAL A 112 14.75 14.91 2.91
CA VAL A 112 13.80 14.67 1.81
C VAL A 112 14.30 13.54 0.92
N LEU A 113 15.58 13.55 0.54
CA LEU A 113 16.19 12.46 -0.23
C LEU A 113 16.15 11.13 0.52
N TYR A 114 16.41 11.14 1.83
CA TYR A 114 16.34 9.95 2.68
C TYR A 114 14.92 9.36 2.74
N GLU A 115 13.91 10.19 3.00
CA GLU A 115 12.51 9.77 3.04
C GLU A 115 12.03 9.26 1.68
N ASN A 116 12.37 9.95 0.59
CA ASN A 116 12.04 9.51 -0.77
C ASN A 116 12.70 8.17 -1.09
N LYS A 117 13.98 7.99 -0.73
CA LYS A 117 14.70 6.72 -0.92
C LYS A 117 14.08 5.59 -0.09
N LYS A 118 13.67 5.88 1.16
CA LYS A 118 13.00 4.92 2.04
C LYS A 118 11.66 4.48 1.45
N LYS A 119 10.81 5.42 1.05
CA LYS A 119 9.52 5.14 0.39
C LYS A 119 9.70 4.36 -0.92
N LEU A 120 10.66 4.74 -1.76
CA LEU A 120 10.96 4.04 -3.01
C LEU A 120 11.44 2.60 -2.76
N ASN A 121 12.28 2.39 -1.75
CA ASN A 121 12.75 1.05 -1.38
C ASN A 121 11.61 0.18 -0.84
N GLN A 122 10.72 0.73 -0.01
CA GLN A 122 9.51 0.04 0.45
C GLN A 122 8.63 -0.37 -0.75
N LEU A 123 8.42 0.55 -1.69
CA LEU A 123 7.68 0.26 -2.92
C LEU A 123 8.33 -0.84 -3.76
N ARG A 124 9.64 -0.80 -3.93
CA ARG A 124 10.39 -1.85 -4.65
C ARG A 124 10.22 -3.21 -3.98
N GLN A 125 10.32 -3.27 -2.64
CA GLN A 125 10.10 -4.50 -1.88
C GLN A 125 8.67 -5.02 -2.05
N LEU A 126 7.67 -4.14 -2.00
CA LEU A 126 6.27 -4.52 -2.23
C LEU A 126 6.06 -5.09 -3.62
N ARG A 127 6.55 -4.41 -4.67
CA ARG A 127 6.44 -4.88 -6.06
C ARG A 127 7.19 -6.18 -6.29
N ALA A 128 8.35 -6.37 -5.65
CA ALA A 128 9.07 -7.64 -5.68
C ALA A 128 8.28 -8.77 -4.99
N ALA A 129 7.72 -8.51 -3.82
CA ALA A 129 6.89 -9.47 -3.09
C ALA A 129 5.65 -9.89 -3.90
N GLN A 130 4.96 -8.92 -4.54
CA GLN A 130 3.81 -9.20 -5.41
C GLN A 130 4.19 -10.09 -6.60
N ARG A 131 5.31 -9.79 -7.29
CA ARG A 131 5.81 -10.61 -8.41
C ARG A 131 6.19 -12.03 -8.00
N ASN A 132 6.60 -12.22 -6.74
CA ASN A 132 6.96 -13.53 -6.21
C ASN A 132 5.75 -14.37 -5.78
N LEU A 133 4.54 -13.81 -5.73
CA LEU A 133 3.33 -14.57 -5.43
C LEU A 133 3.01 -15.53 -6.59
N PRO A 134 2.63 -16.80 -6.31
CA PRO A 134 2.30 -17.77 -7.35
C PRO A 134 1.25 -17.29 -8.37
N ILE A 135 0.29 -16.49 -7.92
CA ILE A 135 -0.77 -15.96 -8.80
C ILE A 135 -0.27 -14.93 -9.81
N ALA A 136 0.89 -14.30 -9.60
CA ALA A 136 1.44 -13.29 -10.50
C ALA A 136 1.67 -13.84 -11.91
N ALA A 137 2.14 -15.09 -12.01
CA ALA A 137 2.34 -15.77 -13.30
C ALA A 137 1.03 -16.09 -14.05
N LYS A 138 -0.13 -15.94 -13.40
CA LYS A 138 -1.45 -16.19 -13.99
C LYS A 138 -2.22 -14.91 -14.31
N ARG A 139 -1.63 -13.73 -14.11
CA ARG A 139 -2.30 -12.43 -14.31
C ARG A 139 -2.96 -12.32 -15.69
N GLU A 140 -2.19 -12.49 -16.76
CA GLU A 140 -2.69 -12.36 -18.15
C GLU A 140 -3.80 -13.39 -18.42
N SER A 141 -3.56 -14.65 -18.06
CA SER A 141 -4.57 -15.71 -18.17
C SER A 141 -5.87 -15.42 -17.42
N ILE A 142 -5.83 -14.75 -16.27
CA ILE A 142 -7.02 -14.35 -15.51
C ILE A 142 -7.82 -13.29 -16.27
N ILE A 143 -7.15 -12.26 -16.77
CA ILE A 143 -7.80 -11.18 -17.52
C ILE A 143 -8.36 -11.70 -18.85
N ASP A 144 -7.59 -12.50 -19.59
CA ASP A 144 -8.03 -13.09 -20.86
C ASP A 144 -9.24 -14.02 -20.67
N ALA A 145 -9.24 -14.84 -19.60
CA ALA A 145 -10.38 -15.67 -19.29
C ALA A 145 -11.63 -14.83 -18.96
N LEU A 146 -11.47 -13.73 -18.23
CA LEU A 146 -12.58 -12.85 -17.86
C LEU A 146 -13.13 -12.06 -19.05
N LEU A 147 -12.29 -11.70 -20.02
CA LEU A 147 -12.73 -11.07 -21.26
C LEU A 147 -13.64 -12.02 -22.04
N ASN A 148 -13.20 -13.28 -22.22
CA ASN A 148 -13.88 -14.26 -23.05
C ASN A 148 -15.05 -15.00 -22.37
N ASN A 149 -15.15 -14.96 -21.04
CA ASN A 149 -16.15 -15.72 -20.28
C ASN A 149 -16.87 -14.82 -19.28
N GLN A 150 -18.13 -15.11 -18.97
CA GLN A 150 -18.85 -14.41 -17.90
C GLN A 150 -18.46 -14.91 -16.51
N VAL A 151 -18.20 -16.22 -16.38
CA VAL A 151 -17.82 -16.83 -15.11
C VAL A 151 -16.43 -17.41 -15.23
N VAL A 152 -15.56 -17.14 -14.26
CA VAL A 152 -14.20 -17.71 -14.18
C VAL A 152 -13.95 -18.25 -12.78
N ILE A 153 -13.39 -19.45 -12.69
CA ILE A 153 -13.04 -20.09 -11.42
C ILE A 153 -11.53 -20.00 -11.24
N ILE A 154 -11.08 -19.42 -10.13
CA ILE A 154 -9.66 -19.33 -9.76
C ILE A 154 -9.43 -20.21 -8.53
N ALA A 155 -8.61 -21.24 -8.74
CA ALA A 155 -8.27 -22.21 -7.71
C ALA A 155 -6.80 -22.07 -7.31
N GLY A 156 -6.51 -22.11 -6.03
CA GLY A 156 -5.13 -22.21 -5.55
C GLY A 156 -5.05 -22.03 -4.06
N ASP A 157 -4.01 -22.56 -3.43
CA ASP A 157 -3.94 -22.65 -1.96
C ASP A 157 -3.96 -21.27 -1.27
N THR A 158 -4.21 -21.26 0.04
CA THR A 158 -4.08 -20.05 0.85
C THR A 158 -2.65 -19.51 0.76
N GLY A 159 -2.51 -18.18 0.75
CA GLY A 159 -1.20 -17.52 0.59
C GLY A 159 -0.69 -17.42 -0.86
N CYS A 160 -1.38 -17.97 -1.86
CA CYS A 160 -0.97 -17.82 -3.27
C CYS A 160 -1.20 -16.40 -3.84
N GLY A 161 -1.96 -15.56 -3.13
CA GLY A 161 -2.22 -14.16 -3.48
C GLY A 161 -3.59 -13.85 -4.09
N LYS A 162 -4.54 -14.81 -4.16
CA LYS A 162 -5.90 -14.61 -4.73
C LYS A 162 -6.59 -13.33 -4.24
N SER A 163 -6.89 -13.28 -2.95
CA SER A 163 -7.71 -12.25 -2.31
C SER A 163 -7.10 -10.84 -2.37
N THR A 164 -5.78 -10.73 -2.55
CA THR A 164 -5.10 -9.44 -2.65
C THR A 164 -4.85 -9.03 -4.09
N GLN A 165 -4.39 -9.94 -4.95
CA GLN A 165 -3.91 -9.60 -6.29
C GLN A 165 -5.01 -9.63 -7.36
N VAL A 166 -5.97 -10.56 -7.32
CA VAL A 166 -7.03 -10.64 -8.35
C VAL A 166 -7.82 -9.33 -8.43
N PRO A 167 -8.28 -8.72 -7.32
CA PRO A 167 -8.96 -7.43 -7.39
C PRO A 167 -8.08 -6.31 -7.98
N GLN A 168 -6.77 -6.34 -7.72
CA GLN A 168 -5.83 -5.36 -8.29
C GLN A 168 -5.68 -5.52 -9.80
N TYR A 169 -5.59 -6.76 -10.29
CA TYR A 169 -5.52 -7.01 -11.73
C TYR A 169 -6.75 -6.51 -12.47
N LEU A 170 -7.94 -6.61 -11.84
CA LEU A 170 -9.17 -6.06 -12.41
C LEU A 170 -9.12 -4.53 -12.49
N LEU A 171 -8.69 -3.86 -11.42
CA LEU A 171 -8.53 -2.41 -11.42
C LEU A 171 -7.50 -1.94 -12.48
N GLU A 172 -6.43 -2.71 -12.67
CA GLU A 172 -5.41 -2.44 -13.70
C GLU A 172 -5.91 -2.72 -15.13
N ALA A 173 -6.95 -3.54 -15.28
CA ALA A 173 -7.62 -3.84 -16.55
C ALA A 173 -8.90 -2.98 -16.75
N ASP A 174 -8.96 -1.81 -16.09
CA ASP A 174 -10.04 -0.82 -16.19
C ASP A 174 -11.44 -1.29 -15.75
N TYR A 175 -11.53 -2.37 -14.96
CA TYR A 175 -12.78 -2.68 -14.25
C TYR A 175 -12.95 -1.75 -13.05
N ASP A 176 -13.94 -0.85 -13.13
CA ASP A 176 -14.09 0.27 -12.18
C ASP A 176 -15.29 0.12 -11.21
N ARG A 177 -16.00 -1.02 -11.27
CA ARG A 177 -17.17 -1.34 -10.46
C ARG A 177 -17.09 -2.78 -9.92
N VAL A 178 -16.10 -3.04 -9.08
CA VAL A 178 -15.78 -4.38 -8.56
C VAL A 178 -16.26 -4.56 -7.13
N ALA A 179 -17.01 -5.64 -6.87
CA ALA A 179 -17.33 -6.11 -5.53
C ALA A 179 -16.53 -7.39 -5.22
N CYS A 180 -15.92 -7.47 -4.04
CA CYS A 180 -15.25 -8.67 -3.55
C CYS A 180 -15.85 -9.08 -2.22
N THR A 181 -16.53 -10.23 -2.19
CA THR A 181 -17.15 -10.72 -0.98
C THR A 181 -16.16 -11.47 -0.10
N GLN A 182 -16.37 -11.40 1.20
CA GLN A 182 -15.64 -12.17 2.20
C GLN A 182 -16.62 -12.78 3.20
N PRO A 183 -16.44 -14.03 3.63
CA PRO A 183 -17.28 -14.65 4.64
C PRO A 183 -17.13 -13.98 6.02
N ARG A 184 -15.96 -13.38 6.29
CA ARG A 184 -15.61 -12.79 7.59
C ARG A 184 -15.43 -11.27 7.50
N ARG A 185 -16.00 -10.55 8.48
CA ARG A 185 -15.87 -9.09 8.61
C ARG A 185 -14.40 -8.64 8.69
N ILE A 186 -13.59 -9.31 9.50
CA ILE A 186 -12.16 -8.97 9.69
C ILE A 186 -11.39 -9.14 8.39
N ALA A 187 -11.71 -10.17 7.59
CA ALA A 187 -11.07 -10.40 6.30
C ALA A 187 -11.40 -9.26 5.32
N ALA A 188 -12.67 -8.85 5.22
CA ALA A 188 -13.07 -7.72 4.36
C ALA A 188 -12.31 -6.42 4.68
N THR A 189 -12.27 -6.03 5.95
CA THR A 189 -11.57 -4.80 6.38
C THR A 189 -10.06 -4.91 6.20
N THR A 190 -9.46 -6.06 6.53
CA THR A 190 -8.00 -6.25 6.44
C THR A 190 -7.54 -6.30 4.98
N LEU A 191 -8.29 -6.97 4.11
CA LEU A 191 -7.99 -7.03 2.68
C LEU A 191 -8.14 -5.67 2.03
N ALA A 192 -9.19 -4.91 2.33
CA ALA A 192 -9.34 -3.54 1.82
C ALA A 192 -8.15 -2.65 2.19
N ARG A 193 -7.74 -2.67 3.47
CA ARG A 193 -6.55 -1.91 3.94
C ARG A 193 -5.27 -2.38 3.26
N ARG A 194 -5.10 -3.70 3.12
CA ARG A 194 -3.92 -4.30 2.49
C ARG A 194 -3.82 -3.92 1.02
N VAL A 195 -4.92 -4.01 0.29
CA VAL A 195 -4.98 -3.67 -1.15
C VAL A 195 -4.83 -2.17 -1.35
N ALA A 196 -5.40 -1.33 -0.48
CA ALA A 196 -5.18 0.12 -0.49
C ALA A 196 -3.69 0.47 -0.30
N TYR A 197 -3.03 -0.17 0.67
CA TYR A 197 -1.59 0.01 0.87
C TYR A 197 -0.76 -0.45 -0.34
N GLU A 198 -1.07 -1.62 -0.91
CA GLU A 198 -0.35 -2.19 -2.05
C GLU A 198 -0.52 -1.37 -3.35
N THR A 199 -1.66 -0.70 -3.51
CA THR A 199 -1.98 0.14 -4.67
C THR A 199 -1.64 1.62 -4.47
N LEU A 200 -1.04 1.99 -3.33
CA LEU A 200 -0.78 3.38 -2.93
C LEU A 200 -2.05 4.24 -2.77
N ASP A 201 -3.19 3.61 -2.52
CA ASP A 201 -4.50 4.23 -2.26
C ASP A 201 -4.83 4.26 -0.75
N GLU A 202 -3.84 4.12 0.15
CA GLU A 202 -4.06 4.08 1.61
C GLU A 202 -4.79 5.33 2.15
N TYR A 203 -4.51 6.49 1.57
CA TYR A 203 -5.22 7.76 1.83
C TYR A 203 -6.20 8.13 0.71
N GLY A 204 -6.43 7.19 -0.22
CA GLY A 204 -7.31 7.37 -1.35
C GLY A 204 -8.75 6.95 -1.04
N SER A 205 -9.55 6.90 -2.09
CA SER A 205 -10.99 6.60 -1.99
C SER A 205 -11.45 5.55 -3.01
N LYS A 206 -10.50 4.96 -3.76
CA LYS A 206 -10.80 3.97 -4.80
C LYS A 206 -11.09 2.61 -4.19
N ILE A 207 -10.43 2.26 -3.09
CA ILE A 207 -10.64 1.00 -2.39
C ILE A 207 -11.37 1.25 -1.08
N ALA A 208 -12.47 0.54 -0.87
CA ALA A 208 -13.26 0.66 0.34
C ALA A 208 -13.71 -0.71 0.85
N TYR A 209 -14.30 -0.70 2.06
CA TYR A 209 -15.03 -1.83 2.57
C TYR A 209 -16.40 -1.42 3.11
N GLN A 210 -17.29 -2.40 3.18
CA GLN A 210 -18.57 -2.27 3.83
C GLN A 210 -18.85 -3.53 4.65
N ILE A 211 -19.00 -3.35 5.97
CA ILE A 211 -19.40 -4.40 6.90
C ILE A 211 -20.62 -3.91 7.70
N ARG A 212 -21.25 -4.80 8.46
CA ARG A 212 -22.40 -4.40 9.28
C ARG A 212 -21.99 -3.26 10.22
N PHE A 213 -22.76 -2.17 10.17
CA PHE A 213 -22.57 -0.92 10.93
C PHE A 213 -21.37 -0.05 10.56
N GLU A 214 -20.61 -0.40 9.52
CA GLU A 214 -19.42 0.37 9.13
C GLU A 214 -19.24 0.39 7.61
N ARG A 215 -19.09 1.59 7.05
CA ARG A 215 -18.99 1.82 5.61
C ARG A 215 -17.93 2.89 5.34
N THR A 216 -17.01 2.59 4.43
CA THR A 216 -16.00 3.56 3.95
C THR A 216 -16.15 3.89 2.46
N SER A 217 -17.16 3.31 1.78
CA SER A 217 -17.36 3.54 0.34
C SER A 217 -17.95 4.91 0.02
N THR A 218 -17.47 5.49 -1.08
CA THR A 218 -17.84 6.81 -1.60
C THR A 218 -18.16 6.71 -3.10
N LEU A 219 -18.57 7.82 -3.73
CA LEU A 219 -18.79 7.87 -5.19
C LEU A 219 -17.52 7.60 -6.01
N ARG A 220 -16.34 7.70 -5.40
CA ARG A 220 -15.05 7.44 -6.06
C ARG A 220 -14.58 5.99 -5.91
N THR A 221 -15.29 5.18 -5.13
CA THR A 221 -14.94 3.79 -4.88
C THR A 221 -15.10 2.96 -6.15
N ARG A 222 -14.04 2.23 -6.49
CA ARG A 222 -13.94 1.34 -7.65
C ARG A 222 -13.88 -0.14 -7.27
N LEU A 223 -13.31 -0.42 -6.10
CA LEU A 223 -13.25 -1.75 -5.51
C LEU A 223 -13.86 -1.72 -4.10
N LEU A 224 -14.90 -2.51 -3.88
CA LEU A 224 -15.57 -2.66 -2.60
C LEU A 224 -15.38 -4.07 -2.04
N PHE A 225 -14.76 -4.17 -0.87
CA PHE A 225 -14.76 -5.40 -0.08
C PHE A 225 -15.96 -5.42 0.85
N LEU A 226 -16.77 -6.47 0.83
CA LEU A 226 -17.96 -6.53 1.68
C LEU A 226 -18.26 -7.95 2.17
N THR A 227 -19.06 -8.07 3.22
CA THR A 227 -19.56 -9.38 3.63
C THR A 227 -20.66 -9.88 2.70
N GLU A 228 -20.74 -11.19 2.46
CA GLU A 228 -21.78 -11.81 1.61
C GLU A 228 -23.20 -11.38 1.99
N GLY A 229 -23.52 -11.36 3.29
CA GLY A 229 -24.83 -10.91 3.77
C GLY A 229 -25.17 -9.45 3.44
N LEU A 230 -24.17 -8.58 3.25
CA LEU A 230 -24.42 -7.22 2.79
C LEU A 230 -24.64 -7.15 1.29
N LEU A 231 -23.94 -7.97 0.49
CA LEU A 231 -24.22 -8.06 -0.94
C LEU A 231 -25.63 -8.61 -1.19
N LEU A 232 -26.06 -9.62 -0.42
CA LEU A 232 -27.43 -10.12 -0.42
C LEU A 232 -28.44 -9.01 -0.11
N ARG A 233 -28.17 -8.17 0.90
CA ARG A 233 -29.02 -7.02 1.22
C ARG A 233 -29.05 -5.98 0.11
N GLN A 234 -27.92 -5.73 -0.55
CA GLN A 234 -27.88 -4.85 -1.73
C GLN A 234 -28.72 -5.44 -2.88
N MET A 235 -28.66 -6.76 -3.09
CA MET A 235 -29.45 -7.45 -4.12
C MET A 235 -30.96 -7.42 -3.83
N GLN A 236 -31.37 -7.35 -2.56
CA GLN A 236 -32.77 -7.13 -2.22
C GLN A 236 -33.29 -5.75 -2.62
N LEU A 237 -32.42 -4.73 -2.62
CA LEU A 237 -32.76 -3.35 -2.99
C LEU A 237 -32.62 -3.11 -4.49
N ASP A 238 -31.56 -3.68 -5.08
CA ASP A 238 -31.26 -3.66 -6.51
C ASP A 238 -31.01 -5.11 -6.98
N PRO A 239 -32.06 -5.81 -7.47
CA PRO A 239 -31.97 -7.20 -7.92
C PRO A 239 -30.99 -7.44 -9.06
N ASP A 240 -30.60 -6.40 -9.80
CA ASP A 240 -29.66 -6.47 -10.91
C ASP A 240 -28.23 -6.09 -10.53
N LEU A 241 -28.01 -5.63 -9.29
CA LEU A 241 -26.71 -5.18 -8.78
C LEU A 241 -26.00 -4.25 -9.78
N THR A 242 -26.75 -3.30 -10.34
CA THR A 242 -26.35 -2.40 -11.44
C THR A 242 -25.08 -1.60 -11.14
N GLN A 243 -24.81 -1.35 -9.86
CA GLN A 243 -23.59 -0.69 -9.38
C GLN A 243 -22.31 -1.51 -9.58
N TYR A 244 -22.39 -2.80 -9.95
CA TYR A 244 -21.24 -3.67 -10.19
C TYR A 244 -21.18 -4.17 -11.64
N SER A 245 -19.96 -4.22 -12.17
CA SER A 245 -19.62 -4.90 -13.44
C SER A 245 -18.90 -6.23 -13.20
N VAL A 246 -18.21 -6.37 -12.07
CA VAL A 246 -17.54 -7.61 -11.66
C VAL A 246 -17.85 -7.92 -10.20
N ILE A 247 -18.28 -9.16 -9.94
CA ILE A 247 -18.44 -9.68 -8.59
C ILE A 247 -17.44 -10.81 -8.38
N ILE A 248 -16.71 -10.76 -7.28
CA ILE A 248 -15.80 -11.80 -6.84
C ILE A 248 -16.40 -12.44 -5.60
N LEU A 249 -16.68 -13.75 -5.66
CA LEU A 249 -16.92 -14.55 -4.48
C LEU A 249 -15.60 -15.17 -4.03
N ASP A 250 -15.02 -14.63 -2.96
CA ASP A 250 -13.82 -15.19 -2.37
C ASP A 250 -14.14 -16.22 -1.28
N GLU A 251 -13.20 -17.12 -1.03
CA GLU A 251 -13.30 -18.15 0.01
C GLU A 251 -14.57 -19.03 -0.13
N VAL A 252 -15.01 -19.33 -1.37
CA VAL A 252 -16.24 -20.14 -1.62
C VAL A 252 -16.18 -21.56 -1.05
N HIS A 253 -15.01 -21.97 -0.58
CA HIS A 253 -14.79 -23.25 0.09
C HIS A 253 -15.20 -23.25 1.58
N GLU A 254 -15.45 -22.09 2.20
CA GLU A 254 -15.92 -22.02 3.58
C GLU A 254 -17.39 -22.49 3.75
N ARG A 255 -18.08 -22.86 2.66
CA ARG A 255 -19.43 -23.46 2.58
C ARG A 255 -20.37 -22.97 3.66
N ASN A 256 -20.59 -21.66 3.68
CA ASN A 256 -21.53 -21.04 4.60
C ASN A 256 -22.86 -20.77 3.88
N LEU A 257 -23.97 -20.72 4.64
CA LEU A 257 -25.32 -20.56 4.10
C LEU A 257 -25.49 -19.29 3.25
N SER A 258 -24.87 -18.19 3.66
CA SER A 258 -24.99 -16.91 2.95
C SER A 258 -24.26 -16.95 1.60
N GLY A 259 -23.06 -17.53 1.57
CA GLY A 259 -22.26 -17.73 0.37
C GLY A 259 -22.94 -18.66 -0.63
N ASP A 260 -23.47 -19.80 -0.17
CA ASP A 260 -24.16 -20.76 -1.04
C ASP A 260 -25.45 -20.17 -1.62
N PHE A 261 -26.24 -19.47 -0.81
CA PHE A 261 -27.45 -18.79 -1.30
C PHE A 261 -27.14 -17.67 -2.29
N LEU A 262 -26.13 -16.85 -1.99
CA LEU A 262 -25.64 -15.79 -2.87
C LEU A 262 -25.14 -16.37 -4.20
N MET A 263 -24.41 -17.48 -4.17
CA MET A 263 -23.93 -18.16 -5.38
C MET A 263 -25.09 -18.61 -6.28
N GLY A 264 -26.17 -19.14 -5.69
CA GLY A 264 -27.38 -19.50 -6.42
C GLY A 264 -28.07 -18.30 -7.07
N LEU A 265 -28.20 -17.19 -6.35
CA LEU A 265 -28.77 -15.96 -6.90
C LEU A 265 -27.89 -15.35 -8.00
N LEU A 266 -26.57 -15.39 -7.84
CA LEU A 266 -25.63 -14.86 -8.82
C LEU A 266 -25.59 -15.71 -10.09
N ARG A 267 -25.76 -17.03 -10.00
CA ARG A 267 -25.91 -17.89 -11.18
C ARG A 267 -27.08 -17.45 -12.05
N GLU A 268 -28.22 -17.15 -11.42
CA GLU A 268 -29.40 -16.65 -12.15
C GLU A 268 -29.17 -15.23 -12.68
N LEU A 269 -28.52 -14.37 -11.89
CA LEU A 269 -28.22 -13.01 -12.31
C LEU A 269 -27.30 -12.96 -13.53
N VAL A 270 -26.24 -13.77 -13.58
CA VAL A 270 -25.30 -13.80 -14.71
C VAL A 270 -25.99 -14.22 -16.01
N ARG A 271 -27.00 -15.09 -15.95
CA ARG A 271 -27.80 -15.48 -17.12
C ARG A 271 -28.65 -14.32 -17.67
N ARG A 272 -29.14 -13.45 -16.78
CA ARG A 272 -29.93 -12.27 -17.15
C ARG A 272 -29.06 -11.07 -17.55
N ARG A 273 -27.98 -10.80 -16.81
CA ARG A 273 -27.03 -9.70 -17.04
C ARG A 273 -25.79 -10.21 -17.76
N ILE A 274 -25.84 -10.16 -19.08
CA ILE A 274 -24.75 -10.64 -19.93
C ILE A 274 -23.46 -9.81 -19.80
N ASP A 275 -23.57 -8.59 -19.29
CA ASP A 275 -22.47 -7.65 -19.06
C ASP A 275 -21.78 -7.86 -17.70
N LEU A 276 -22.41 -8.60 -16.78
CA LEU A 276 -21.87 -8.89 -15.46
C LEU A 276 -20.85 -10.03 -15.55
N LYS A 277 -19.68 -9.82 -14.94
CA LYS A 277 -18.65 -10.85 -14.79
C LYS A 277 -18.65 -11.39 -13.35
N LEU A 278 -18.44 -12.70 -13.20
CA LEU A 278 -18.38 -13.39 -11.91
C LEU A 278 -17.07 -14.16 -11.79
N ILE A 279 -16.35 -13.96 -10.69
CA ILE A 279 -15.14 -14.70 -10.35
C ILE A 279 -15.38 -15.49 -9.07
N LEU A 280 -15.09 -16.79 -9.09
CA LEU A 280 -15.14 -17.64 -7.91
C LEU A 280 -13.71 -17.97 -7.49
N MET A 281 -13.32 -17.64 -6.27
CA MET A 281 -11.98 -17.94 -5.74
C MET A 281 -12.07 -18.99 -4.63
N SER A 282 -11.34 -20.09 -4.79
CA SER A 282 -11.33 -21.21 -3.86
C SER A 282 -9.91 -21.66 -3.53
N ALA A 283 -9.69 -22.06 -2.26
CA ALA A 283 -8.47 -22.72 -1.83
C ALA A 283 -8.48 -24.24 -2.05
N THR A 284 -9.64 -24.85 -2.31
CA THR A 284 -9.80 -26.31 -2.28
C THR A 284 -10.09 -26.93 -3.65
N ILE A 285 -9.86 -28.25 -3.75
CA ILE A 285 -9.79 -29.05 -4.98
C ILE A 285 -11.15 -29.34 -5.62
N ASN A 286 -12.28 -29.09 -4.96
CA ASN A 286 -13.61 -29.48 -5.50
C ASN A 286 -14.10 -28.54 -6.62
N LEU A 287 -13.32 -28.48 -7.69
CA LEU A 287 -13.48 -27.62 -8.85
C LEU A 287 -14.52 -28.17 -9.80
N ASP A 288 -14.67 -29.50 -9.85
CA ASP A 288 -15.64 -30.17 -10.72
C ASP A 288 -17.07 -29.79 -10.34
N LEU A 289 -17.35 -29.65 -9.04
CA LEU A 289 -18.64 -29.18 -8.54
C LEU A 289 -18.94 -27.75 -9.03
N PHE A 290 -18.00 -26.82 -8.88
CA PHE A 290 -18.22 -25.43 -9.30
C PHE A 290 -18.28 -25.30 -10.82
N THR A 291 -17.44 -26.05 -11.55
CA THR A 291 -17.41 -26.05 -13.02
C THR A 291 -18.72 -26.57 -13.59
N SER A 292 -19.23 -27.70 -13.07
CA SER A 292 -20.52 -28.26 -13.48
C SER A 292 -21.69 -27.34 -13.10
N TYR A 293 -21.63 -26.68 -11.95
CA TYR A 293 -22.67 -25.74 -11.51
C TYR A 293 -22.74 -24.49 -12.39
N PHE A 294 -21.61 -23.99 -12.87
CA PHE A 294 -21.51 -22.82 -13.76
C PHE A 294 -21.29 -23.21 -15.23
N ASP A 295 -22.00 -24.23 -15.69
CA ASP A 295 -22.15 -24.58 -17.11
C ASP A 295 -20.81 -24.73 -17.87
N GLY A 296 -19.78 -25.28 -17.20
CA GLY A 296 -18.47 -25.53 -17.79
C GLY A 296 -17.45 -24.38 -17.69
N ALA A 297 -17.66 -23.44 -16.76
CA ALA A 297 -16.79 -22.27 -16.58
C ALA A 297 -15.28 -22.61 -16.53
N PRO A 298 -14.41 -21.84 -17.20
CA PRO A 298 -12.97 -22.10 -17.23
C PRO A 298 -12.35 -22.00 -15.83
N VAL A 299 -11.41 -22.90 -15.57
CA VAL A 299 -10.71 -23.00 -14.28
C VAL A 299 -9.23 -22.65 -14.43
N ILE A 300 -8.80 -21.63 -13.68
CA ILE A 300 -7.39 -21.23 -13.58
C ILE A 300 -6.82 -21.77 -12.28
N LYS A 301 -5.93 -22.76 -12.39
CA LYS A 301 -5.22 -23.35 -11.25
C LYS A 301 -3.90 -22.63 -10.99
N VAL A 302 -3.70 -22.22 -9.75
CA VAL A 302 -2.47 -21.60 -9.22
C VAL A 302 -1.82 -22.60 -8.27
N CYS A 303 -0.73 -23.24 -8.71
CA CYS A 303 0.00 -24.19 -7.88
C CYS A 303 0.92 -23.47 -6.90
N CYS A 304 0.75 -23.71 -5.60
CA CYS A 304 1.73 -23.29 -4.59
C CYS A 304 2.86 -24.31 -4.46
N ARG A 305 4.07 -23.83 -4.16
CA ARG A 305 5.18 -24.69 -3.73
C ARG A 305 5.06 -24.92 -2.22
N PHE A 306 4.61 -26.11 -1.84
CA PHE A 306 4.63 -26.53 -0.44
C PHE A 306 6.05 -26.91 -0.01
N HIS A 307 6.49 -26.39 1.14
CA HIS A 307 7.69 -26.87 1.80
C HIS A 307 7.31 -28.04 2.71
N SER A 308 8.16 -29.06 2.81
CA SER A 308 7.89 -30.23 3.64
C SER A 308 7.75 -29.84 5.11
N LEU A 309 6.58 -30.12 5.69
CA LEU A 309 6.31 -29.93 7.12
C LEU A 309 6.55 -31.24 7.87
N ARG A 310 7.13 -31.15 9.07
CA ARG A 310 7.19 -32.27 10.02
C ARG A 310 6.05 -32.12 11.02
N PHE A 311 5.19 -33.12 11.07
CA PHE A 311 4.12 -33.20 12.07
C PHE A 311 4.66 -33.94 13.29
N VAL A 312 4.48 -33.36 14.48
CA VAL A 312 4.74 -34.03 15.76
C VAL A 312 3.41 -34.24 16.44
N CYS A 313 3.01 -35.50 16.59
CA CYS A 313 1.82 -35.87 17.35
C CYS A 313 2.21 -35.94 18.84
N VAL A 314 1.50 -35.18 19.68
CA VAL A 314 1.64 -35.29 21.13
C VAL A 314 0.55 -36.25 21.61
N PRO A 315 0.90 -37.42 22.17
CA PRO A 315 -0.11 -38.33 22.71
C PRO A 315 -0.87 -37.66 23.86
N SER A 316 -2.14 -38.04 24.03
CA SER A 316 -2.95 -37.57 25.16
C SER A 316 -2.23 -37.89 26.48
N PRO A 317 -2.20 -36.96 27.46
CA PRO A 317 -1.65 -37.27 28.78
C PRO A 317 -2.38 -38.49 29.35
N GLU A 318 -1.63 -39.53 29.72
CA GLU A 318 -2.18 -40.70 30.40
C GLU A 318 -2.99 -40.21 31.60
N ARG A 319 -4.29 -40.56 31.65
CA ARG A 319 -5.06 -40.39 32.88
C ARG A 319 -4.40 -41.29 33.92
N ARG A 320 -3.59 -40.71 34.81
CA ARG A 320 -3.12 -41.42 36.00
C ARG A 320 -4.33 -41.98 36.71
N GLY A 321 -4.50 -43.30 36.60
CA GLY A 321 -5.52 -44.02 37.34
C GLY A 321 -5.27 -43.90 38.84
N GLY A 322 -6.35 -43.76 39.59
CA GLY A 322 -6.42 -44.08 41.01
C GLY A 322 -6.23 -42.90 41.96
N ILE A 323 -7.31 -42.50 42.62
CA ILE A 323 -7.44 -42.86 44.04
C ILE A 323 -8.80 -43.57 44.15
N ALA A 324 -8.75 -44.85 44.52
CA ALA A 324 -9.90 -45.69 44.86
C ALA A 324 -10.43 -45.34 46.25
#